data_AF-A0A3E0X1B1-F1
#
_entry.id   AF-A0A3E0X1B1-F1
#
_cell.length_a   1.000
_cell.length_b   1.000
_cell.length_c   1.000
_cell.angle_alpha   90.00
_cell.angle_beta   90.00
_cell.angle_gamma   90.00
#
_symmetry.space_group_name_H-M   'P 1'
#
loop_
_entity.id
_entity.type
_entity.pdbx_description
1 polymer ?
#
loop_
_entity_poly.entity_id
_entity_poly.type
_entity_poly.pdbx_seq_one_letter_code
_entity_poly.pdbx_strand_id
1 'polypeptide(L)'
;MSSFDLSVLLPQTLGAAAVSIALALAALYAARHPVHNAILSICQLLHRTLRLAAKAIVLSEQRLSVRNRQVIVRKAKELRERSIEREFSRVNRAISRDLSAYPTLHRRLSEQIQRVDDDYQRSAEVPPMPPAWLDAISAVAQIPANNDPAVARILEDIHGTLESTSQDALNEYRAASYRRHRGLRRMLPYWRRLSKPSIT
;
A
#
# COMPACT_ATOMS: atom_id res chain seq x y z
N MET A 1 -109.46 49.07 -16.53
CA MET A 1 -108.90 48.65 -17.82
C MET A 1 -107.71 47.73 -17.57
N SER A 2 -107.94 46.46 -17.21
CA SER A 2 -106.86 45.49 -16.95
C SER A 2 -107.39 44.06 -16.66
N SER A 3 -108.41 43.61 -17.38
CA SER A 3 -108.90 42.22 -17.27
C SER A 3 -109.15 41.52 -18.62
N PHE A 4 -108.97 42.23 -19.75
CA PHE A 4 -109.13 41.67 -21.10
C PHE A 4 -107.82 41.30 -21.80
N ASP A 5 -106.66 41.75 -21.29
CA ASP A 5 -105.36 41.45 -21.92
C ASP A 5 -104.76 40.11 -21.47
N LEU A 6 -105.18 39.57 -20.31
CA LEU A 6 -104.63 38.31 -19.81
C LEU A 6 -105.16 37.09 -20.58
N SER A 7 -106.43 37.12 -21.02
CA SER A 7 -107.09 35.99 -21.72
C SER A 7 -106.72 35.88 -23.20
N VAL A 8 -106.22 36.95 -23.83
CA VAL A 8 -105.80 36.95 -25.24
C VAL A 8 -104.31 36.61 -25.41
N LEU A 9 -103.46 36.84 -24.39
CA LEU A 9 -102.05 36.42 -24.39
C LEU A 9 -101.85 34.94 -23.99
N LEU A 10 -102.76 34.37 -23.18
CA LEU A 10 -102.73 32.95 -22.76
C LEU A 10 -102.77 31.95 -23.94
N PRO A 11 -103.68 32.02 -24.94
CA PRO A 11 -103.74 31.02 -26.01
C PRO A 11 -102.56 31.08 -26.99
N GLN A 12 -101.95 32.25 -27.20
CA GLN A 12 -100.85 32.45 -28.16
C GLN A 12 -99.51 31.98 -27.58
N THR A 13 -99.31 32.17 -26.27
CA THR A 13 -98.15 31.66 -25.53
C THR A 13 -98.22 30.15 -25.33
N LEU A 14 -99.41 29.59 -25.11
CA LEU A 14 -99.62 28.14 -25.03
C LEU A 14 -99.34 27.43 -26.36
N GLY A 15 -99.75 28.02 -27.49
CA GLY A 15 -99.43 27.49 -28.83
C GLY A 15 -97.93 27.54 -29.13
N ALA A 16 -97.27 28.67 -28.85
CA ALA A 16 -95.83 28.81 -29.01
C ALA A 16 -95.05 27.85 -28.09
N ALA A 17 -95.51 27.63 -26.86
CA ALA A 17 -94.93 26.67 -25.93
C ALA A 17 -95.13 25.21 -26.41
N ALA A 18 -96.29 24.87 -26.98
CA ALA A 18 -96.51 23.54 -27.55
C ALA A 18 -95.60 23.27 -28.75
N VAL A 19 -95.38 24.27 -29.62
CA VAL A 19 -94.46 24.16 -30.75
C VAL A 19 -93.01 24.01 -30.29
N SER A 20 -92.57 24.76 -29.28
CA SER A 20 -91.22 24.63 -28.74
C SER A 20 -91.00 23.27 -28.05
N ILE A 21 -92.01 22.74 -27.36
CA ILE A 21 -91.98 21.39 -26.78
C ILE A 21 -91.89 20.33 -27.88
N ALA A 22 -92.68 20.44 -28.95
CA ALA A 22 -92.64 19.51 -30.08
C ALA A 22 -91.28 19.56 -30.81
N LEU A 23 -90.74 20.75 -31.01
CA LEU A 23 -89.41 20.94 -31.60
C LEU A 23 -88.31 20.38 -30.69
N ALA A 24 -88.40 20.59 -29.38
CA ALA A 24 -87.48 20.02 -28.40
C ALA A 24 -87.52 18.49 -28.39
N LEU A 25 -88.72 17.89 -28.49
CA LEU A 25 -88.91 16.44 -28.61
C LEU A 25 -88.30 15.88 -29.91
N ALA A 26 -88.54 16.56 -31.04
CA ALA A 26 -87.94 16.18 -32.32
C ALA A 26 -86.41 16.26 -32.28
N ALA A 27 -85.86 17.31 -31.67
CA ALA A 27 -84.43 17.47 -31.46
C ALA A 27 -83.87 16.38 -30.53
N LEU A 28 -84.55 16.05 -29.43
CA LEU A 28 -84.17 14.96 -28.53
C LEU A 28 -84.19 13.60 -29.22
N TYR A 29 -85.18 13.36 -30.07
CA TYR A 29 -85.33 12.13 -30.83
C TYR A 29 -84.19 11.96 -31.85
N ALA A 30 -83.85 13.02 -32.58
CA ALA A 30 -82.73 13.02 -33.51
C ALA A 30 -81.37 12.90 -32.78
N ALA A 31 -81.22 13.50 -31.59
CA ALA A 31 -80.00 13.47 -30.80
C ALA A 31 -79.72 12.12 -30.11
N ARG A 32 -80.73 11.25 -29.98
CA ARG A 32 -80.60 9.95 -29.27
C ARG A 32 -79.43 9.10 -29.80
N HIS A 33 -79.34 8.94 -31.11
CA HIS A 33 -78.30 8.13 -31.76
C HIS A 33 -76.88 8.73 -31.64
N PRO A 34 -76.64 10.02 -31.98
CA PRO A 34 -75.31 10.61 -31.84
C PRO A 34 -74.83 10.66 -30.38
N VAL A 35 -75.72 10.86 -29.40
CA VAL A 35 -75.34 10.85 -27.97
C VAL A 35 -74.87 9.48 -27.52
N HIS A 36 -75.57 8.40 -27.87
CA HIS A 36 -75.11 7.05 -27.56
C HIS A 36 -73.75 6.72 -28.22
N ASN A 37 -73.60 7.11 -29.49
CA ASN A 37 -72.34 6.89 -30.21
C ASN A 37 -71.18 7.71 -29.62
N ALA A 38 -71.44 8.93 -29.14
CA ALA A 38 -70.46 9.78 -28.48
C ALA A 38 -70.02 9.19 -27.12
N ILE A 39 -70.95 8.68 -26.32
CA ILE A 39 -70.63 8.04 -25.03
C ILE A 39 -69.77 6.79 -25.28
N LEU A 40 -70.16 5.95 -26.24
CA LEU A 40 -69.39 4.74 -26.58
C LEU A 40 -67.98 5.08 -27.10
N SER A 41 -67.83 6.11 -27.95
CA SER A 41 -66.52 6.51 -28.46
C SER A 41 -65.62 7.07 -27.36
N ILE A 42 -66.17 7.85 -26.42
CA ILE A 42 -65.44 8.35 -25.25
C ILE A 42 -65.01 7.18 -24.35
N CYS A 43 -65.90 6.24 -24.05
CA CYS A 43 -65.57 5.05 -23.26
C CYS A 43 -64.48 4.20 -23.94
N GLN A 44 -64.56 4.03 -25.26
CA GLN A 44 -63.54 3.31 -26.03
C GLN A 44 -62.20 4.04 -26.05
N LEU A 45 -62.20 5.37 -26.19
CA LEU A 45 -60.99 6.19 -26.12
C LEU A 45 -60.34 6.05 -24.73
N LEU A 46 -61.15 6.19 -23.67
CA LEU A 46 -60.70 6.06 -22.29
C LEU A 46 -60.14 4.65 -22.02
N HIS A 47 -60.79 3.61 -22.52
CA HIS A 47 -60.29 2.25 -22.39
C HIS A 47 -58.93 2.08 -23.11
N ARG A 48 -58.79 2.64 -24.32
CA ARG A 48 -57.53 2.57 -25.09
C ARG A 48 -56.40 3.32 -24.39
N THR A 49 -56.67 4.51 -23.84
CA THR A 49 -55.66 5.30 -23.12
C THR A 49 -55.25 4.63 -21.81
N LEU A 50 -56.20 4.11 -21.01
CA LEU A 50 -55.88 3.32 -19.81
C LEU A 50 -55.05 2.10 -20.16
N ARG A 51 -55.37 1.40 -21.25
CA ARG A 51 -54.60 0.22 -21.70
C ARG A 51 -53.17 0.60 -22.10
N LEU A 52 -52.97 1.75 -22.74
CA LEU A 52 -51.64 2.26 -23.08
C LEU A 52 -50.87 2.70 -21.83
N ALA A 53 -51.53 3.37 -20.89
CA ALA A 53 -50.94 3.77 -19.62
C ALA A 53 -50.49 2.54 -18.82
N ALA A 54 -51.31 1.49 -18.74
CA ALA A 54 -50.96 0.23 -18.10
C ALA A 54 -49.71 -0.40 -18.74
N LYS A 55 -49.64 -0.45 -20.08
CA LYS A 55 -48.44 -0.93 -20.79
C LYS A 55 -47.21 -0.06 -20.51
N ALA A 56 -47.37 1.26 -20.44
CA ALA A 56 -46.28 2.18 -20.13
C ALA A 56 -45.74 1.96 -18.70
N ILE A 57 -46.62 1.70 -17.74
CA ILE A 57 -46.25 1.37 -16.35
C ILE A 57 -45.41 0.09 -16.32
N VAL A 58 -45.87 -0.99 -16.97
CA VAL A 58 -45.13 -2.27 -17.03
C VAL A 58 -43.75 -2.09 -17.68
N LEU A 59 -43.65 -1.33 -18.78
CA LEU A 59 -42.36 -1.03 -19.41
C LEU A 59 -41.47 -0.16 -18.50
N SER A 60 -42.05 0.76 -17.75
CA SER A 60 -41.30 1.60 -16.81
C SER A 60 -40.74 0.77 -15.64
N GLU A 61 -41.49 -0.22 -15.16
CA GLU A 61 -41.06 -1.16 -14.12
C GLU A 61 -39.83 -1.95 -14.58
N GLN A 62 -39.85 -2.48 -15.81
CA GLN A 62 -38.70 -3.20 -16.39
C GLN A 62 -37.46 -2.30 -16.51
N ARG A 63 -37.63 -1.03 -16.87
CA ARG A 63 -36.52 -0.07 -16.91
C ARG A 63 -35.99 0.24 -15.51
N LEU A 64 -36.87 0.37 -14.52
CA LEU A 64 -36.49 0.65 -13.14
C LEU A 64 -35.75 -0.51 -12.51
N SER A 65 -36.15 -1.76 -12.79
CA SER A 65 -35.46 -2.95 -12.26
C SER A 65 -34.01 -3.05 -12.77
N VAL A 66 -33.79 -2.77 -14.06
CA VAL A 66 -32.46 -2.70 -14.65
C VAL A 66 -31.63 -1.58 -14.02
N ARG A 67 -32.21 -0.39 -13.87
CA ARG A 67 -31.52 0.75 -13.22
C ARG A 67 -31.21 0.47 -11.75
N ASN A 68 -32.13 -0.14 -11.00
CA ASN A 68 -31.92 -0.47 -9.60
C ASN A 68 -30.73 -1.43 -9.45
N ARG A 69 -30.66 -2.48 -10.29
CA ARG A 69 -29.50 -3.37 -10.34
C ARG A 69 -28.20 -2.61 -10.60
N GLN A 70 -28.20 -1.68 -11.56
CA GLN A 70 -27.03 -0.85 -11.85
C GLN A 70 -26.64 0.04 -10.67
N VAL A 71 -27.60 0.65 -10.00
CA VAL A 71 -27.36 1.49 -8.81
C VAL A 71 -26.79 0.66 -7.67
N ILE A 72 -27.35 -0.51 -7.38
CA ILE A 72 -26.86 -1.42 -6.34
C ILE A 72 -25.43 -1.86 -6.65
N VAL A 73 -25.13 -2.27 -7.89
CA VAL A 73 -23.77 -2.67 -8.29
C VAL A 73 -22.80 -1.50 -8.16
N ARG A 74 -23.18 -0.29 -8.56
CA ARG A 74 -22.35 0.91 -8.38
C ARG A 74 -22.07 1.21 -6.91
N LYS A 75 -23.10 1.11 -6.06
CA LYS A 75 -22.94 1.31 -4.61
C LYS A 75 -22.08 0.23 -3.95
N ALA A 76 -22.25 -1.02 -4.34
CA ALA A 76 -21.40 -2.12 -3.89
C ALA A 76 -19.94 -1.90 -4.29
N LYS A 77 -19.70 -1.45 -5.54
CA LYS A 77 -18.35 -1.11 -6.02
C LYS A 77 -17.75 0.06 -5.23
N GLU A 78 -18.50 1.14 -5.04
CA GLU A 78 -18.06 2.31 -4.26
C GLU A 78 -17.67 1.93 -2.81
N LEU A 79 -18.49 1.12 -2.15
CA LEU A 79 -18.19 0.62 -0.80
C LEU A 79 -16.93 -0.26 -0.79
N ARG A 80 -16.74 -1.09 -1.82
CA ARG A 80 -15.57 -1.95 -1.93
C ARG A 80 -14.30 -1.13 -2.19
N GLU A 81 -14.36 -0.13 -3.07
CA GLU A 81 -13.27 0.80 -3.33
C GLU A 81 -12.85 1.54 -2.05
N ARG A 82 -13.80 2.07 -1.28
CA ARG A 82 -13.51 2.70 0.02
C ARG A 82 -12.89 1.72 1.03
N SER A 83 -13.26 0.45 0.99
CA SER A 83 -12.61 -0.57 1.81
C SER A 83 -11.17 -0.82 1.36
N ILE A 84 -10.93 -0.96 0.06
CA ILE A 84 -9.60 -1.17 -0.52
C ILE A 84 -8.69 0.02 -0.21
N GLU A 85 -9.17 1.26 -0.34
CA GLU A 85 -8.40 2.46 -0.02
C GLU A 85 -7.96 2.50 1.45
N ARG A 86 -8.85 2.10 2.37
CA ARG A 86 -8.51 1.98 3.80
C ARG A 86 -7.45 0.91 4.03
N GLU A 87 -7.55 -0.23 3.36
CA GLU A 87 -6.54 -1.29 3.45
C GLU A 87 -5.21 -0.86 2.86
N PHE A 88 -5.21 -0.17 1.71
CA PHE A 88 -4.01 0.36 1.07
C PHE A 88 -3.32 1.39 1.97
N SER A 89 -4.08 2.35 2.52
CA SER A 89 -3.52 3.32 3.47
C SER A 89 -3.02 2.68 4.77
N ARG A 90 -3.62 1.57 5.22
CA ARG A 90 -3.13 0.80 6.38
C ARG A 90 -1.82 0.09 6.05
N VAL A 91 -1.76 -0.61 4.93
CA VAL A 91 -0.55 -1.30 4.45
C VAL A 91 0.57 -0.31 4.21
N ASN A 92 0.30 0.82 3.54
CA ASN A 92 1.28 1.87 3.29
C ASN A 92 1.86 2.45 4.59
N ARG A 93 1.02 2.64 5.63
CA ARG A 93 1.49 3.07 6.96
C ARG A 93 2.36 2.00 7.63
N ALA A 94 2.03 0.72 7.50
CA ALA A 94 2.87 -0.37 8.02
C ALA A 94 4.22 -0.40 7.31
N ILE A 95 4.23 -0.37 5.97
CA ILE A 95 5.46 -0.35 5.16
C ILE A 95 6.31 0.88 5.49
N SER A 96 5.70 2.07 5.58
CA SER A 96 6.42 3.30 5.93
C SER A 96 7.06 3.20 7.33
N ARG A 97 6.36 2.60 8.30
CA ARG A 97 6.90 2.33 9.63
C ARG A 97 8.07 1.34 9.56
N ASP A 98 7.94 0.24 8.84
CA ASP A 98 9.01 -0.76 8.74
C ASP A 98 10.24 -0.20 8.01
N LEU A 99 10.03 0.53 6.92
CA LEU A 99 11.11 1.20 6.18
C LEU A 99 11.79 2.30 6.99
N SER A 100 11.08 2.98 7.90
CA SER A 100 11.70 3.98 8.78
C SER A 100 12.73 3.39 9.74
N ALA A 101 12.61 2.11 10.08
CA ALA A 101 13.60 1.41 10.91
C ALA A 101 14.84 0.99 10.10
N TYR A 102 14.72 0.87 8.78
CA TYR A 102 15.78 0.34 7.91
C TYR A 102 17.09 1.14 7.95
N PRO A 103 17.12 2.49 7.88
CA PRO A 103 18.35 3.26 8.01
C PRO A 103 19.09 3.03 9.32
N THR A 104 18.36 2.82 10.41
CA THR A 104 18.97 2.56 11.72
C THR A 104 19.61 1.18 11.77
N LEU A 105 18.97 0.18 11.15
CA LEU A 105 19.48 -1.18 11.05
C LEU A 105 20.70 -1.21 10.12
N HIS A 106 20.64 -0.50 8.99
CA HIS A 106 21.75 -0.33 8.07
C HIS A 106 22.95 0.34 8.76
N ARG A 107 22.75 1.44 9.49
CA ARG A 107 23.83 2.10 10.25
C ARG A 107 24.48 1.16 11.26
N ARG A 108 23.68 0.42 12.04
CA ARG A 108 24.20 -0.55 13.02
C ARG A 108 25.01 -1.66 12.36
N LEU A 109 24.54 -2.17 11.22
CA LEU A 109 25.25 -3.19 10.45
C LEU A 109 26.58 -2.64 9.93
N SER A 110 26.59 -1.45 9.33
CA SER A 110 27.80 -0.79 8.85
C SER A 110 28.80 -0.53 9.97
N GLU A 111 28.35 -0.05 11.14
CA GLU A 111 29.21 0.14 12.32
C GLU A 111 29.79 -1.18 12.83
N GLN A 112 29.02 -2.27 12.79
CA GLN A 112 29.52 -3.59 13.18
C GLN A 112 30.56 -4.12 12.18
N ILE A 113 30.33 -3.94 10.88
CA ILE A 113 31.29 -4.31 9.83
C ILE A 113 32.59 -3.53 10.02
N GLN A 114 32.52 -2.20 10.22
CA GLN A 114 33.70 -1.37 10.40
C GLN A 114 34.51 -1.79 11.64
N ARG A 115 33.85 -2.08 12.77
CA ARG A 115 34.56 -2.58 13.96
C ARG A 115 35.24 -3.92 13.73
N VAL A 116 34.60 -4.81 12.97
CA VAL A 116 35.18 -6.09 12.60
C VAL A 116 36.40 -5.88 11.70
N ASP A 117 36.33 -4.97 10.74
CA ASP A 117 37.46 -4.63 9.87
C ASP A 117 38.63 -4.01 10.64
N ASP A 118 38.36 -3.05 11.54
CA ASP A 118 39.36 -2.44 12.41
C ASP A 118 40.08 -3.47 13.30
N ASP A 119 39.32 -4.39 13.92
CA ASP A 119 39.88 -5.45 14.77
C ASP A 119 40.60 -6.53 13.94
N TYR A 120 40.19 -6.77 12.70
CA TYR A 120 40.88 -7.65 11.74
C TYR A 120 42.22 -7.06 11.32
N GLN A 121 42.27 -5.79 10.91
CA GLN A 121 43.49 -5.05 10.57
C GLN A 121 44.52 -5.09 11.72
N ARG A 122 44.07 -4.91 12.96
CA ARG A 122 44.91 -5.02 14.17
C ARG A 122 45.40 -6.43 14.48
N SER A 123 44.75 -7.44 13.92
CA SER A 123 45.10 -8.84 14.09
C SER A 123 45.95 -9.38 12.94
N ALA A 124 46.12 -8.60 11.86
CA ALA A 124 46.97 -8.96 10.73
C ALA A 124 48.41 -9.18 11.19
N GLU A 125 49.00 -10.27 10.71
CA GLU A 125 50.35 -10.68 11.05
C GLU A 125 51.36 -9.76 10.34
N VAL A 126 52.09 -8.96 11.10
CA VAL A 126 53.36 -8.41 10.63
C VAL A 126 54.42 -9.44 11.03
N PRO A 127 55.02 -10.18 10.09
CA PRO A 127 56.13 -11.06 10.43
C PRO A 127 57.21 -10.20 11.10
N PRO A 128 57.71 -10.59 12.28
CA PRO A 128 58.80 -9.84 12.91
C PRO A 128 59.95 -9.78 11.90
N MET A 129 60.48 -8.58 11.66
CA MET A 129 61.63 -8.44 10.76
C MET A 129 62.74 -9.37 11.22
N PRO A 130 63.46 -10.04 10.30
CA PRO A 130 64.61 -10.84 10.69
C PRO A 130 65.57 -9.97 11.52
N PRO A 131 66.05 -10.46 12.67
CA PRO A 131 66.89 -9.67 13.55
C PRO A 131 68.13 -9.16 12.82
N ALA A 132 68.44 -7.87 12.96
CA ALA A 132 69.56 -7.20 12.30
C ALA A 132 70.94 -7.84 12.59
N TRP A 133 71.05 -8.66 13.63
CA TRP A 133 72.29 -9.36 14.00
C TRP A 133 72.57 -10.62 13.17
N LEU A 134 71.60 -11.17 12.42
CA LEU A 134 71.85 -12.29 11.50
C LEU A 134 72.92 -11.93 10.45
N ASP A 135 72.87 -10.70 9.96
CA ASP A 135 73.86 -10.13 9.04
C ASP A 135 75.21 -9.93 9.76
N ALA A 136 75.19 -9.54 11.04
CA ALA A 136 76.41 -9.40 11.84
C ALA A 136 77.10 -10.75 12.13
N ILE A 137 76.34 -11.80 12.41
CA ILE A 137 76.89 -13.15 12.63
C ILE A 137 77.46 -13.74 11.34
N SER A 138 76.78 -13.55 10.21
CA SER A 138 77.31 -13.99 8.91
C SER A 138 78.59 -13.25 8.50
N ALA A 139 78.76 -11.99 8.89
CA ALA A 139 79.99 -11.23 8.72
C ALA A 139 81.14 -11.74 9.63
N VAL A 140 80.84 -12.10 10.89
CA VAL A 140 81.83 -12.63 11.84
C VAL A 140 82.25 -14.07 11.48
N ALA A 141 81.33 -14.89 10.96
CA ALA A 141 81.62 -16.26 10.52
C ALA A 141 82.59 -16.33 9.32
N GLN A 142 82.84 -15.21 8.63
CA GLN A 142 83.81 -15.11 7.54
C GLN A 142 85.25 -14.81 8.02
N ILE A 143 85.45 -14.54 9.31
CA ILE A 143 86.77 -14.23 9.88
C ILE A 143 87.54 -15.54 10.14
N PRO A 144 88.78 -15.72 9.62
CA PRO A 144 89.56 -16.93 9.81
C PRO A 144 89.98 -17.09 11.29
N ALA A 145 89.65 -18.23 11.88
CA ALA A 145 89.92 -18.53 13.29
C ALA A 145 91.41 -18.88 13.52
N ASN A 146 92.23 -17.89 13.85
CA ASN A 146 93.47 -18.12 14.59
C ASN A 146 93.14 -18.10 16.08
N ASN A 147 93.72 -19.03 16.84
CA ASN A 147 93.42 -19.36 18.23
C ASN A 147 93.76 -18.21 19.23
N ASP A 148 93.08 -17.07 19.09
CA ASP A 148 93.31 -15.82 19.81
C ASP A 148 92.27 -15.68 20.95
N PRO A 149 92.70 -15.55 22.22
CA PRO A 149 91.81 -15.36 23.36
C PRO A 149 90.93 -14.10 23.26
N ALA A 150 91.30 -13.09 22.47
CA ALA A 150 90.44 -11.93 22.20
C ALA A 150 89.20 -12.31 21.38
N VAL A 151 89.34 -13.24 20.41
CA VAL A 151 88.23 -13.73 19.58
C VAL A 151 87.27 -14.58 20.41
N ALA A 152 87.79 -15.40 21.33
CA ALA A 152 86.97 -16.19 22.24
C ALA A 152 86.08 -15.31 23.13
N ARG A 153 86.62 -14.19 23.66
CA ARG A 153 85.85 -13.24 24.48
C ARG A 153 84.78 -12.50 23.68
N ILE A 154 85.09 -12.14 22.43
CA ILE A 154 84.12 -11.53 21.52
C ILE A 154 82.99 -12.51 21.17
N LEU A 155 83.31 -13.78 20.93
CA LEU A 155 82.31 -14.84 20.70
C LEU A 155 81.42 -15.06 21.93
N GLU A 156 81.97 -15.01 23.13
CA GLU A 156 81.22 -15.09 24.40
C GLU A 156 80.25 -13.90 24.55
N ASP A 157 80.73 -12.67 24.29
CA ASP A 157 79.89 -11.45 24.32
C ASP A 157 78.80 -11.47 23.23
N ILE A 158 79.11 -11.99 22.03
CA ILE A 158 78.13 -12.21 20.95
C ILE A 158 77.10 -13.27 21.36
N HIS A 159 77.53 -14.36 22.00
CA HIS A 159 76.63 -15.41 22.48
C HIS A 159 75.65 -14.88 23.53
N GLY A 160 76.13 -14.11 24.51
CA GLY A 160 75.28 -13.48 25.53
C GLY A 160 74.31 -12.44 24.96
N THR A 161 74.76 -11.61 24.00
CA THR A 161 73.87 -10.64 23.32
C THR A 161 72.86 -11.31 22.40
N LEU A 162 73.24 -12.42 21.75
CA LEU A 162 72.35 -13.26 20.94
C LEU A 162 71.25 -13.91 21.80
N GLU A 163 71.62 -14.47 22.95
CA GLU A 163 70.67 -15.09 23.87
C GLU A 163 69.68 -14.05 24.41
N SER A 164 70.16 -12.88 24.83
CA SER A 164 69.31 -11.78 25.30
C SER A 164 68.35 -11.29 24.21
N THR A 165 68.84 -11.03 23.00
CA THR A 165 67.99 -10.51 21.90
C THR A 165 67.02 -11.56 21.36
N SER A 166 67.41 -12.84 21.35
CA SER A 166 66.50 -13.95 21.05
C SER A 166 65.36 -14.03 22.08
N GLN A 167 65.70 -13.90 23.37
CA GLN A 167 64.73 -13.85 24.45
C GLN A 167 63.78 -12.64 24.31
N ASP A 168 64.32 -11.46 23.95
CA ASP A 168 63.53 -10.25 23.71
C ASP A 168 62.61 -10.40 22.49
N ALA A 169 63.09 -10.98 21.38
CA ALA A 169 62.30 -11.26 20.19
C ALA A 169 61.17 -12.27 20.48
N LEU A 170 61.45 -13.33 21.27
CA LEU A 170 60.44 -14.29 21.73
C LEU A 170 59.39 -13.62 22.63
N ASN A 171 59.81 -12.71 23.51
CA ASN A 171 58.91 -11.97 24.38
C ASN A 171 58.03 -11.00 23.58
N GLU A 172 58.59 -10.27 22.62
CA GLU A 172 57.85 -9.39 21.70
C GLU A 172 56.85 -10.19 20.86
N TYR A 173 57.26 -11.34 20.33
CA TYR A 173 56.39 -12.25 19.57
C TYR A 173 55.24 -12.81 20.43
N ARG A 174 55.52 -13.24 21.66
CA ARG A 174 54.50 -13.70 22.61
C ARG A 174 53.53 -12.57 22.96
N ALA A 175 54.03 -11.36 23.21
CA ALA A 175 53.22 -10.18 23.49
C ALA A 175 52.35 -9.78 22.30
N ALA A 176 52.89 -9.82 21.08
CA ALA A 176 52.14 -9.58 19.84
C ALA A 176 51.06 -10.65 19.61
N SER A 177 51.39 -11.92 19.80
CA SER A 177 50.44 -13.04 19.67
C SER A 177 49.31 -12.98 20.71
N TYR A 178 49.63 -12.59 21.95
CA TYR A 178 48.62 -12.36 22.98
C TYR A 178 47.69 -11.19 22.62
N ARG A 179 48.24 -10.08 22.10
CA ARG A 179 47.46 -8.93 21.61
C ARG A 179 46.50 -9.35 20.48
N ARG A 180 46.95 -10.17 19.53
CA ARG A 180 46.12 -10.73 18.43
C ARG A 180 45.01 -11.63 18.95
N HIS A 181 45.33 -12.65 19.76
CA HIS A 181 44.31 -13.55 20.30
C HIS A 181 43.28 -12.81 21.16
N ARG A 182 43.70 -11.76 21.87
CA ARG A 182 42.77 -10.88 22.60
C ARG A 182 41.87 -10.08 21.65
N GLY A 183 42.39 -9.60 20.51
CA GLY A 183 41.62 -8.97 19.44
C GLY A 183 40.58 -9.92 18.84
N LEU A 184 41.01 -11.10 18.38
CA LEU A 184 40.13 -12.16 17.87
C LEU A 184 39.05 -12.56 18.90
N ARG A 185 39.42 -12.65 20.19
CA ARG A 185 38.45 -12.94 21.27
C ARG A 185 37.45 -11.81 21.48
N ARG A 186 37.83 -10.56 21.24
CA ARG A 186 36.92 -9.39 21.28
C ARG A 186 35.96 -9.34 20.09
N MET A 187 36.29 -9.97 18.97
CA MET A 187 35.42 -10.04 17.79
C MET A 187 34.25 -11.02 17.97
N LEU A 188 34.43 -12.11 18.74
CA LEU A 188 33.45 -13.19 18.97
C LEU A 188 32.01 -12.71 19.27
N PRO A 189 31.76 -11.74 20.17
CA PRO A 189 30.42 -11.22 20.44
C PRO A 189 29.78 -10.48 19.26
N TYR A 190 30.56 -9.90 18.35
CA TYR A 190 30.05 -9.23 17.15
C TYR A 190 29.64 -10.25 16.08
N TRP A 191 30.48 -11.26 15.84
CA TRP A 191 30.12 -12.40 14.99
C TRP A 191 28.86 -13.12 15.46
N ARG A 192 28.72 -13.33 16.78
CA ARG A 192 27.49 -13.93 17.36
C ARG A 192 26.24 -13.07 17.10
N ARG A 193 26.38 -11.74 17.14
CA ARG A 193 25.28 -10.80 16.85
C ARG A 193 24.90 -10.77 15.37
N LEU A 194 25.87 -10.92 14.47
CA LEU A 194 25.62 -11.04 13.02
C LEU A 194 25.00 -12.40 12.66
N SER A 195 25.40 -13.49 13.34
CA SER A 195 24.92 -14.86 13.08
C SER A 195 23.51 -15.16 13.61
N LYS A 196 23.03 -14.37 14.58
CA LYS A 196 21.66 -14.49 15.11
C LYS A 196 20.82 -13.38 14.47
N PRO A 197 20.12 -13.64 13.36
CA PRO A 197 19.16 -12.68 12.86
C PRO A 197 18.08 -12.54 13.95
N SER A 198 17.93 -11.33 14.50
CA SER A 198 16.80 -11.00 15.38
C SER A 198 15.54 -10.96 14.51
N ILE A 199 14.99 -12.15 14.24
CA ILE A 199 13.66 -12.35 13.69
C ILE A 199 12.76 -12.57 14.91
N THR A 200 12.16 -11.48 15.36
CA THR A 200 10.97 -11.45 16.21
C THR A 200 10.11 -10.33 15.68
#